data_AF-A0A7N4PJR6-F1
#
_entry.id   AF-A0A7N4PJR6-F1
#
_cell.length_a   1.000
_cell.length_b   1.000
_cell.length_c   1.000
_cell.angle_alpha   90.00
_cell.angle_beta   90.00
_cell.angle_gamma   90.00
#
_symmetry.space_group_name_H-M   'P 1'
#
loop_
_entity.id
_entity.type
_entity.pdbx_description
1 polymer ?
#
loop_
_entity_poly.entity_id
_entity_poly.type
_entity_poly.pdbx_seq_one_letter_code
_entity_poly.pdbx_strand_id
1 'polypeptide(L)'
;MDKSKGKKNKVTITNDKCHLSKEDNERVVQEAEKYKAEDEKQRDKLSSKNSLEPYAFNMMGTMEDEKLQGRIGEGKLKSLDKCNEIINWLDKNQTAEKEEFEHQQKELEKACNPIITKLYQNAGHMPGGISGGFPGGGAVLSGGASSGPTIEEVD
;
A
#
# COMPACT_ATOMS: atom_id res chain seq x y z
N MET A 1 49.78 -41.55 19.68
CA MET A 1 49.33 -40.20 19.26
C MET A 1 49.73 -40.06 17.81
N ASP A 2 48.88 -39.85 16.81
CA ASP A 2 47.53 -39.32 16.73
C ASP A 2 46.85 -40.00 15.51
N LYS A 3 45.66 -40.58 15.67
CA LYS A 3 44.88 -41.21 14.58
C LYS A 3 43.56 -40.43 14.43
N SER A 4 43.64 -39.17 14.01
CA SER A 4 42.46 -38.31 13.88
C SER A 4 41.86 -38.37 12.47
N LYS A 5 40.85 -39.23 12.35
CA LYS A 5 39.62 -39.18 11.54
C LYS A 5 39.62 -38.27 10.29
N GLY A 6 39.82 -38.87 9.12
CA GLY A 6 39.48 -38.28 7.81
C GLY A 6 38.25 -38.93 7.17
N LYS A 7 37.09 -38.96 7.84
CA LYS A 7 35.84 -39.43 7.22
C LYS A 7 35.17 -38.26 6.49
N LYS A 8 35.39 -38.15 5.18
CA LYS A 8 34.61 -37.29 4.29
C LYS A 8 33.32 -38.01 3.92
N ASN A 9 32.19 -37.60 4.50
CA ASN A 9 30.87 -38.08 4.12
C ASN A 9 30.49 -37.41 2.79
N LYS A 10 30.70 -38.11 1.66
CA LYS A 10 30.29 -37.65 0.34
C LYS A 10 28.80 -37.95 0.17
N VAL A 11 27.95 -36.95 0.36
CA VAL A 11 26.53 -37.02 -0.01
C VAL A 11 26.45 -36.80 -1.52
N THR A 12 26.44 -37.89 -2.27
CA THR A 12 26.15 -37.84 -3.72
C THR A 12 24.64 -37.84 -3.87
N ILE A 13 24.06 -36.70 -4.24
CA ILE A 13 22.64 -36.60 -4.60
C ILE A 13 22.53 -37.08 -6.05
N THR A 14 22.22 -38.36 -6.23
CA THR A 14 21.93 -38.91 -7.56
C THR A 14 20.51 -38.48 -7.97
N ASN A 15 20.38 -37.80 -9.11
CA ASN A 15 19.08 -37.48 -9.70
C ASN A 15 18.53 -38.72 -10.41
N ASP A 16 18.15 -39.74 -9.65
CA ASP A 16 17.48 -40.92 -10.20
C ASP A 16 16.03 -40.55 -10.48
N LYS A 17 15.77 -40.24 -11.75
CA LYS A 17 14.47 -39.90 -12.31
C LYS A 17 13.42 -40.95 -11.92
N CYS A 18 12.57 -40.62 -10.95
CA CYS A 18 11.11 -40.54 -11.09
C CYS A 18 10.46 -40.32 -9.71
N HIS A 19 10.76 -39.19 -9.05
CA HIS A 19 10.07 -38.78 -7.83
C HIS A 19 8.67 -38.22 -8.12
N LEU A 20 8.43 -37.68 -9.32
CA LEU A 20 7.14 -37.14 -9.71
C LEU A 20 6.72 -37.86 -10.99
N SER A 21 5.70 -38.71 -10.90
CA SER A 21 5.01 -39.22 -12.07
C SER A 21 4.45 -38.04 -12.90
N LYS A 22 4.09 -38.24 -14.18
CA LYS A 22 3.47 -37.16 -14.96
C LYS A 22 2.24 -36.57 -14.24
N GLU A 23 1.48 -37.42 -13.55
CA GLU A 23 0.33 -37.04 -12.72
C GLU A 23 0.72 -36.21 -11.49
N ASP A 24 1.84 -36.50 -10.82
CA ASP A 24 2.30 -35.67 -9.70
C ASP A 24 2.85 -34.32 -10.17
N ASN A 25 3.47 -34.25 -11.36
CA ASN A 25 3.85 -32.96 -11.95
C ASN A 25 2.61 -32.12 -12.29
N GLU A 26 1.59 -32.71 -12.91
CA GLU A 26 0.33 -32.02 -13.19
C GLU A 26 -0.36 -31.56 -11.91
N ARG A 27 -0.36 -32.39 -10.86
CA ARG A 27 -0.89 -32.02 -9.54
C ARG A 27 -0.10 -30.87 -8.91
N VAL A 28 1.22 -30.91 -8.95
CA VAL A 28 2.09 -29.84 -8.42
C VAL A 28 1.91 -28.54 -9.20
N VAL A 29 1.70 -28.59 -10.53
CA VAL A 29 1.40 -27.40 -11.34
C VAL A 29 0.03 -26.83 -10.99
N GLN A 30 -1.01 -27.67 -10.88
CA GLN A 30 -2.36 -27.22 -10.48
C GLN A 30 -2.38 -26.66 -9.06
N GLU A 31 -1.67 -27.30 -8.13
CA GLU A 31 -1.50 -26.79 -6.76
C GLU A 31 -0.77 -25.45 -6.80
N ALA A 32 0.32 -25.31 -7.55
CA ALA A 32 1.04 -24.04 -7.68
C ALA A 32 0.15 -22.92 -8.27
N GLU A 33 -0.66 -23.22 -9.28
CA GLU A 33 -1.63 -22.25 -9.83
C GLU A 33 -2.71 -21.86 -8.82
N LYS A 34 -3.23 -22.84 -8.05
CA LYS A 34 -4.22 -22.60 -7.00
C LYS A 34 -3.64 -21.74 -5.87
N TYR A 35 -2.44 -22.06 -5.40
CA TYR A 35 -1.76 -21.28 -4.36
C TYR A 35 -1.45 -19.87 -4.86
N LYS A 36 -1.01 -19.72 -6.11
CA LYS A 36 -0.82 -18.40 -6.71
C LYS A 36 -2.12 -17.57 -6.72
N ALA A 37 -3.24 -18.18 -7.12
CA ALA A 37 -4.53 -17.47 -7.14
C ALA A 37 -5.01 -17.09 -5.73
N GLU A 38 -4.80 -17.95 -4.73
CA GLU A 38 -5.12 -17.64 -3.34
C GLU A 38 -4.21 -16.54 -2.79
N ASP A 39 -2.91 -16.62 -3.04
CA ASP A 39 -1.93 -15.59 -2.62
C ASP A 39 -2.24 -14.24 -3.26
N GLU A 40 -2.64 -14.20 -4.54
CA GLU A 40 -3.07 -12.98 -5.21
C GLU A 40 -4.33 -12.38 -4.56
N LYS A 41 -5.33 -13.22 -4.21
CA LYS A 41 -6.54 -12.75 -3.51
C LYS A 41 -6.22 -12.20 -2.12
N GLN A 42 -5.37 -12.89 -1.36
CA GLN A 42 -4.95 -12.42 -0.03
C GLN A 42 -4.17 -11.11 -0.12
N ARG A 43 -3.26 -10.99 -1.09
CA ARG A 43 -2.51 -9.76 -1.35
C ARG A 43 -3.43 -8.61 -1.74
N ASP A 44 -4.38 -8.83 -2.63
CA ASP A 44 -5.34 -7.81 -3.06
C ASP A 44 -6.22 -7.33 -1.89
N LYS A 45 -6.71 -8.26 -1.07
CA LYS A 45 -7.46 -7.95 0.16
C LYS A 45 -6.65 -7.11 1.15
N LEU A 46 -5.39 -7.49 1.40
CA LEU A 46 -4.48 -6.72 2.23
C LEU A 46 -4.20 -5.34 1.65
N SER A 47 -4.06 -5.23 0.33
CA SER A 47 -3.88 -3.95 -0.36
C SER A 47 -5.09 -3.02 -0.16
N SER A 48 -6.32 -3.54 -0.29
CA SER A 48 -7.54 -2.74 -0.06
C SER A 48 -7.64 -2.29 1.40
N LYS A 49 -7.35 -3.17 2.36
CA LYS A 49 -7.30 -2.79 3.79
C LYS A 49 -6.24 -1.71 4.06
N ASN A 50 -5.03 -1.92 3.58
CA ASN A 50 -3.91 -0.99 3.76
C ASN A 50 -4.12 0.36 3.04
N SER A 51 -5.06 0.44 2.10
CA SER A 51 -5.46 1.70 1.48
C SER A 51 -6.53 2.43 2.31
N LEU A 52 -7.51 1.70 2.85
CA LEU A 52 -8.63 2.26 3.61
C LEU A 52 -8.23 2.75 5.01
N GLU A 53 -7.44 1.97 5.73
CA GLU A 53 -7.05 2.26 7.11
C GLU A 53 -6.31 3.60 7.26
N PRO A 54 -5.19 3.88 6.55
CA PRO A 54 -4.55 5.17 6.64
C PRO A 54 -5.40 6.30 6.08
N TYR A 55 -6.28 6.04 5.10
CA TYR A 55 -7.18 7.07 4.57
C TYR A 55 -8.19 7.53 5.63
N ALA A 56 -8.83 6.60 6.34
CA ALA A 56 -9.76 6.90 7.43
C ALA A 56 -9.08 7.67 8.57
N PHE A 57 -7.89 7.25 9.00
CA PHE A 57 -7.13 7.93 10.05
C PHE A 57 -6.67 9.33 9.64
N ASN A 58 -6.11 9.50 8.43
CA ASN A 58 -5.69 10.81 7.94
C ASN A 58 -6.88 11.79 7.84
N MET A 59 -8.04 11.28 7.41
CA MET A 59 -9.24 12.10 7.27
C MET A 59 -9.81 12.51 8.63
N MET A 60 -9.87 11.58 9.59
CA MET A 60 -10.24 11.87 10.97
C MET A 60 -9.33 12.95 11.57
N GLY A 61 -8.00 12.79 11.46
CA GLY A 61 -7.04 13.79 11.96
C GLY A 61 -7.21 15.16 11.30
N THR A 62 -7.47 15.21 9.98
CA THR A 62 -7.74 16.46 9.25
C THR A 62 -9.00 17.17 9.75
N MET A 63 -10.05 16.41 10.09
CA MET A 63 -11.31 16.97 10.60
C MET A 63 -11.22 17.40 12.06
N GLU A 64 -10.41 16.71 12.86
CA GLU A 64 -10.19 17.04 14.27
C GLU A 64 -9.30 18.28 14.45
N ASP A 65 -8.39 18.55 13.51
CA ASP A 65 -7.50 19.72 13.54
C ASP A 65 -8.26 21.04 13.76
N GLU A 66 -8.01 21.66 14.92
CA GLU A 66 -8.58 22.93 15.38
C GLU A 66 -8.41 24.05 14.33
N LYS A 67 -7.30 24.07 13.60
CA LYS A 67 -7.01 25.07 12.55
C LYS A 67 -7.95 24.95 11.35
N LEU A 68 -8.50 23.76 11.13
CA LEU A 68 -9.38 23.47 10.00
C LEU A 68 -10.86 23.44 10.40
N GLN A 69 -11.19 23.45 11.70
CA GLN A 69 -12.58 23.40 12.19
C GLN A 69 -13.45 24.53 11.65
N GLY A 70 -12.94 25.76 11.61
CA GLY A 70 -13.66 26.91 11.06
C GLY A 70 -13.91 26.84 9.54
N ARG A 71 -13.21 25.95 8.82
CA ARG A 71 -13.29 25.81 7.35
C ARG A 71 -14.19 24.67 6.89
N ILE A 72 -14.37 23.65 7.73
CA ILE A 72 -14.99 22.37 7.34
C ILE A 72 -16.54 22.39 7.52
N GLY A 73 -17.08 23.26 8.37
CA GLY A 73 -18.53 23.52 8.49
C GLY A 73 -19.37 22.29 8.88
N GLU A 74 -20.69 22.34 8.64
CA GLU A 74 -21.68 21.33 9.12
C GLU A 74 -21.49 19.91 8.57
N GLY A 75 -20.71 19.73 7.50
CA GLY A 75 -20.38 18.41 6.97
C GLY A 75 -19.41 17.63 7.86
N LYS A 76 -18.65 18.33 8.72
CA LYS A 76 -17.60 17.75 9.57
C LYS A 76 -18.10 16.57 10.40
N LEU A 77 -19.19 16.79 11.16
CA LEU A 77 -19.68 15.80 12.13
C LEU A 77 -20.09 14.50 11.42
N LYS A 78 -20.80 14.61 10.30
CA LYS A 78 -21.24 13.44 9.52
C LYS A 78 -20.06 12.65 8.96
N SER A 79 -19.05 13.35 8.44
CA SER A 79 -17.85 12.69 7.89
C SER A 79 -17.00 12.07 9.01
N LEU A 80 -16.89 12.73 10.17
CA LEU A 80 -16.16 12.24 11.34
C LEU A 80 -16.84 11.00 11.94
N ASP A 81 -18.17 11.02 12.08
CA ASP A 81 -18.96 9.86 12.49
C ASP A 81 -18.74 8.69 11.53
N LYS A 82 -18.70 8.95 10.21
CA LYS A 82 -18.44 7.91 9.21
C LYS A 82 -17.00 7.37 9.27
N CYS A 83 -16.00 8.22 9.49
CA CYS A 83 -14.62 7.78 9.74
C CYS A 83 -14.57 6.84 10.95
N ASN A 84 -15.19 7.22 12.07
CA ASN A 84 -15.23 6.40 13.29
C ASN A 84 -15.97 5.09 13.09
N GLU A 85 -17.09 5.09 12.35
CA GLU A 85 -17.83 3.88 12.00
C GLU A 85 -16.94 2.91 11.21
N ILE A 86 -16.18 3.43 10.24
CA ILE A 86 -15.31 2.61 9.38
C ILE A 86 -14.08 2.11 10.13
N ILE A 87 -13.47 2.90 11.02
CA ILE A 87 -12.37 2.45 11.88
C ILE A 87 -12.84 1.31 12.78
N ASN A 88 -14.00 1.48 13.44
CA ASN A 88 -14.59 0.42 14.26
C ASN A 88 -14.96 -0.83 13.43
N TRP A 89 -15.38 -0.64 12.18
CA TRP A 89 -15.66 -1.74 11.26
C TRP A 89 -14.38 -2.46 10.85
N LEU A 90 -13.29 -1.74 10.55
CA LEU A 90 -11.97 -2.31 10.22
C LEU A 90 -11.41 -3.15 11.37
N ASP A 91 -11.56 -2.69 12.61
CA ASP A 91 -11.12 -3.41 13.80
C ASP A 91 -11.86 -4.75 13.99
N LYS A 92 -13.17 -4.76 13.68
CA LYS A 92 -14.02 -5.95 13.83
C LYS A 92 -13.94 -6.90 12.63
N ASN A 93 -13.64 -6.38 11.44
CA ASN A 93 -13.71 -7.11 10.18
C ASN A 93 -12.33 -7.19 9.50
N GLN A 94 -11.30 -7.57 10.26
CA GLN A 94 -9.92 -7.67 9.75
C GLN A 94 -9.74 -8.66 8.60
N THR A 95 -10.67 -9.62 8.46
CA THR A 95 -10.69 -10.66 7.43
C THR A 95 -11.87 -10.49 6.46
N ALA A 96 -12.42 -9.28 6.28
CA ALA A 96 -13.47 -9.03 5.29
C ALA A 96 -13.01 -9.29 3.85
N GLU A 97 -13.93 -9.50 2.92
CA GLU A 97 -13.57 -9.65 1.50
C GLU A 97 -13.12 -8.33 0.88
N LYS A 98 -12.36 -8.40 -0.23
CA LYS A 98 -11.89 -7.23 -0.98
C LYS A 98 -13.03 -6.27 -1.31
N GLU A 99 -14.15 -6.82 -1.75
CA GLU A 99 -15.35 -6.08 -2.16
C GLU A 99 -15.96 -5.29 -0.99
N GLU A 100 -15.90 -5.82 0.22
CA GLU A 100 -16.40 -5.14 1.42
C GLU A 100 -15.50 -3.96 1.79
N PHE A 101 -14.17 -4.13 1.73
CA PHE A 101 -13.23 -3.02 1.93
C PHE A 101 -13.43 -1.91 0.89
N GLU A 102 -13.60 -2.27 -0.39
CA GLU A 102 -13.88 -1.29 -1.45
C GLU A 102 -15.22 -0.59 -1.27
N HIS A 103 -16.24 -1.29 -0.77
CA HIS A 103 -17.53 -0.68 -0.46
C HIS A 103 -17.40 0.35 0.67
N GLN A 104 -16.72 0.00 1.77
CA GLN A 104 -16.49 0.94 2.87
C GLN A 104 -15.66 2.14 2.42
N GLN A 105 -14.65 1.92 1.57
CA GLN A 105 -13.88 3.01 0.98
C GLN A 105 -14.77 3.99 0.19
N LYS A 106 -15.65 3.49 -0.68
CA LYS A 106 -16.56 4.34 -1.45
C LYS A 106 -17.52 5.12 -0.55
N GLU A 107 -18.03 4.51 0.51
CA GLU A 107 -18.91 5.17 1.47
C GLU A 107 -18.17 6.28 2.24
N LEU A 108 -16.91 6.04 2.62
CA LEU A 108 -16.06 7.06 3.23
C LEU A 108 -15.79 8.21 2.26
N GLU A 109 -15.36 7.92 1.04
CA GLU A 109 -15.08 8.92 0.01
C GLU A 109 -16.30 9.80 -0.27
N LYS A 110 -17.50 9.22 -0.40
CA LYS A 110 -18.74 10.01 -0.57
C LYS A 110 -18.97 10.98 0.59
N ALA A 111 -18.72 10.55 1.83
CA ALA A 111 -18.87 11.39 3.01
C ALA A 111 -17.76 12.47 3.10
N CYS A 112 -16.55 12.19 2.63
CA CYS A 112 -15.38 13.04 2.78
C CYS A 112 -15.16 13.99 1.59
N ASN A 113 -15.61 13.63 0.38
CA ASN A 113 -15.56 14.46 -0.83
C ASN A 113 -16.02 15.91 -0.61
N PRO A 114 -17.18 16.20 0.00
CA PRO A 114 -17.60 17.58 0.23
C PRO A 114 -16.66 18.35 1.18
N ILE A 115 -16.00 17.66 2.11
CA ILE A 115 -15.02 18.27 3.02
C ILE A 115 -13.73 18.59 2.28
N ILE A 116 -13.23 17.64 1.48
CA ILE A 116 -12.05 17.83 0.63
C ILE A 116 -12.26 19.03 -0.30
N THR A 117 -13.40 19.09 -1.01
CA THR A 117 -13.73 20.22 -1.89
C THR A 117 -13.74 21.54 -1.14
N LYS A 118 -14.37 21.63 0.04
CA LYS A 118 -14.37 22.86 0.85
C LYS A 118 -12.98 23.25 1.35
N LEU A 119 -12.15 22.28 1.74
CA LEU A 119 -10.78 22.54 2.15
C LEU A 119 -9.95 23.13 1.00
N TYR A 120 -10.02 22.54 -0.20
CA TYR A 120 -9.32 23.06 -1.38
C TYR A 120 -9.86 24.42 -1.84
N GLN A 121 -11.18 24.62 -1.86
CA GLN A 121 -11.79 25.92 -2.20
C GLN A 121 -11.36 27.02 -1.22
N ASN A 122 -11.33 26.73 0.08
CA ASN A 122 -10.88 27.69 1.08
C ASN A 122 -9.36 27.92 1.04
N ALA A 123 -8.58 26.99 0.47
CA ALA A 123 -7.14 27.18 0.26
C ALA A 123 -6.86 28.12 -0.93
N GLY A 124 -7.78 28.18 -1.90
CA GLY A 124 -7.71 29.10 -3.04
C GLY A 124 -8.04 30.57 -2.72
N HIS A 125 -8.52 30.88 -1.51
CA HIS A 125 -8.89 32.23 -1.08
C HIS A 125 -7.86 32.90 -0.15
N MET A 126 -6.62 32.37 -0.08
CA MET A 126 -5.54 33.01 0.66
C MET A 126 -4.70 33.89 -0.30
N PRO A 127 -4.83 35.23 -0.26
CA PRO A 127 -3.86 36.11 -0.90
C PRO A 127 -2.56 36.06 -0.10
N GLY A 128 -1.64 35.20 -0.52
CA GLY A 128 -0.25 35.16 -0.02
C GLY A 128 0.12 33.89 0.73
N GLY A 129 1.13 33.19 0.21
CA GLY A 129 1.98 32.32 1.02
C GLY A 129 1.76 30.81 0.93
N ILE A 130 1.79 30.23 -0.28
CA ILE A 130 2.23 28.83 -0.45
C ILE A 130 3.75 28.74 -0.24
N SER A 131 4.19 28.77 1.01
CA SER A 131 5.44 28.13 1.42
C SER A 131 5.15 26.63 1.54
N GLY A 132 5.43 25.91 0.46
CA GLY A 132 5.07 24.51 0.25
C GLY A 132 5.69 23.55 1.26
N GLY A 133 4.83 22.70 1.83
CA GLY A 133 5.17 21.42 2.42
C GLY A 133 4.46 20.31 1.65
N PHE A 134 4.85 20.10 0.40
CA PHE A 134 4.53 18.90 -0.37
C PHE A 134 5.77 18.55 -1.23
N PRO A 135 6.52 17.48 -0.91
CA PRO A 135 7.65 17.05 -1.71
C PRO A 135 7.11 16.19 -2.86
N GLY A 136 6.70 16.83 -3.95
CA GLY A 136 6.18 16.07 -5.10
C GLY A 136 5.61 16.97 -6.18
N GLY A 137 6.50 17.58 -6.98
CA GLY A 137 6.09 18.38 -8.13
C GLY A 137 7.13 19.42 -8.50
N GLY A 138 8.32 18.96 -8.89
CA GLY A 138 9.40 19.82 -9.35
C GLY A 138 9.05 20.49 -10.69
N ALA A 139 8.90 21.81 -10.67
CA ALA A 139 9.09 22.65 -11.85
C ALA A 139 9.47 24.07 -11.42
N VAL A 140 10.79 24.36 -11.34
CA VAL A 140 11.34 25.71 -11.56
C VAL A 140 12.61 25.64 -12.41
N LEU A 141 12.40 25.91 -13.69
CA LEU A 141 13.18 26.70 -14.64
C LEU A 141 14.60 27.18 -14.24
N SER A 142 15.56 26.75 -15.07
CA SER A 142 16.64 27.52 -15.70
C SER A 142 17.83 28.05 -14.88
N GLY A 143 19.00 27.45 -15.15
CA GLY A 143 20.29 28.16 -15.17
C GLY A 143 21.51 27.31 -14.76
N GLY A 144 22.38 26.94 -15.71
CA GLY A 144 23.77 26.58 -15.40
C GLY A 144 24.36 25.34 -16.11
N ALA A 145 24.96 25.60 -17.28
CA ALA A 145 26.13 24.96 -17.90
C ALA A 145 26.70 23.62 -17.36
N SER A 146 26.66 22.62 -18.26
CA SER A 146 27.77 21.75 -18.73
C SER A 146 28.64 20.93 -17.76
N SER A 147 28.64 19.63 -18.04
CA SER A 147 29.73 18.65 -17.97
C SER A 147 29.89 17.82 -16.68
N GLY A 148 29.34 16.61 -16.72
CA GLY A 148 29.70 15.47 -15.87
C GLY A 148 30.09 14.25 -16.73
N PRO A 149 30.94 13.33 -16.22
CA PRO A 149 31.79 12.44 -17.03
C PRO A 149 31.08 11.20 -17.57
N THR A 150 31.60 10.71 -18.71
CA THR A 150 31.19 9.48 -19.39
C THR A 150 31.52 8.23 -18.58
N ILE A 151 30.53 7.33 -18.44
CA ILE A 151 30.70 5.96 -17.95
C ILE A 151 31.11 5.09 -19.14
N GLU A 152 32.33 4.54 -19.10
CA GLU A 152 32.75 3.45 -19.99
C GLU A 152 32.04 2.17 -19.56
N GLU A 153 31.36 1.54 -20.51
CA GLU A 153 30.92 0.15 -20.39
C GLU A 153 32.14 -0.77 -20.41
N VAL A 154 32.16 -1.68 -19.44
CA VAL A 154 33.11 -2.80 -19.35
C VAL A 154 32.77 -3.82 -20.43
N ASP A 155 33.69 -4.02 -21.36
CA ASP A 155 34.10 -5.33 -21.91
C ASP A 155 35.63 -5.34 -22.07
#